data_AF-A0A653QKC3-F1
#
_entry.id   AF-A0A653QKC3-F1
#
_cell.length_a   1.000
_cell.length_b   1.000
_cell.length_c   1.000
_cell.angle_alpha   90.00
_cell.angle_beta   90.00
_cell.angle_gamma   90.00
#
_symmetry.space_group_name_H-M   'P 1'
#
loop_
_entity.id
_entity.type
_entity.pdbx_description
1 polymer ?
#
loop_
_entity_poly.entity_id
_entity_poly.type
_entity_poly.pdbx_seq_one_letter_code
_entity_poly.pdbx_strand_id
1 'polypeptide(L)'
;MRELQITKNTKLKRVGIGIVLAAAIPAAGLWYVVNDLPDALTRGRAQPAGVLLDNVRLVSMVRDAPDAEDARAVLVMGDRIVEIGAAGEVRAPR
;
A
#
# COMPACT_ATOMS: atom_id res chain seq x y z
N MET A 1 34.49 -54.34 -1.71
CA MET A 1 33.43 -53.58 -2.42
C MET A 1 32.54 -52.68 -1.54
N ARG A 2 32.52 -52.79 -0.20
CA ARG A 2 31.66 -51.96 0.67
C ARG A 2 32.11 -50.50 0.85
N GLU A 3 33.41 -50.19 0.82
CA GLU A 3 33.91 -48.82 1.04
C GLU A 3 33.53 -47.81 -0.07
N LEU A 4 33.42 -48.27 -1.32
CA LEU A 4 33.05 -47.44 -2.46
C LEU A 4 31.58 -46.99 -2.42
N GLN A 5 30.70 -47.72 -1.72
CA GLN A 5 29.29 -47.36 -1.62
C GLN A 5 29.04 -46.25 -0.59
N ILE A 6 29.82 -46.22 0.50
CA ILE A 6 29.64 -45.23 1.58
C ILE A 6 30.00 -43.82 1.08
N THR A 7 31.11 -43.69 0.35
CA THR A 7 31.58 -42.42 -0.24
C THR A 7 30.66 -41.89 -1.34
N LYS A 8 30.07 -42.76 -2.16
CA LYS A 8 29.05 -42.37 -3.14
C LYS A 8 27.82 -41.76 -2.46
N ASN A 9 27.35 -42.38 -1.37
CA ASN A 9 26.17 -41.92 -0.64
C ASN A 9 26.41 -40.58 0.07
N THR A 10 27.61 -40.31 0.62
CA THR A 10 27.93 -39.01 1.22
C THR A 10 28.03 -37.90 0.17
N LYS A 11 28.58 -38.17 -1.02
CA LYS A 11 28.60 -37.19 -2.12
C LYS A 11 27.19 -36.88 -2.63
N LEU A 12 26.35 -37.90 -2.79
CA LEU A 12 24.95 -37.71 -3.22
C LEU A 12 24.14 -36.89 -2.20
N LYS A 13 24.32 -37.15 -0.90
CA LYS A 13 23.69 -36.37 0.18
C LYS A 13 24.15 -34.90 0.18
N ARG A 14 25.44 -34.64 -0.01
CA ARG A 14 26.00 -33.27 -0.06
C ARG A 14 25.48 -32.49 -1.27
N VAL A 15 25.40 -33.14 -2.44
CA VAL A 15 24.81 -32.53 -3.65
C VAL A 15 23.33 -32.24 -3.43
N GLY A 16 22.58 -33.17 -2.83
CA GLY A 16 21.18 -32.97 -2.48
C GLY A 16 20.96 -31.77 -1.55
N ILE A 17 21.78 -31.64 -0.50
CA ILE A 17 21.74 -30.49 0.41
C ILE A 17 22.03 -29.18 -0.34
N GLY A 18 23.01 -29.18 -1.25
CA GLY A 18 23.34 -28.00 -2.06
C GLY A 18 22.17 -27.55 -2.94
N ILE A 19 21.47 -28.49 -3.57
CA ILE A 19 20.29 -28.19 -4.40
C ILE A 19 19.15 -27.63 -3.55
N VAL A 20 18.89 -28.22 -2.38
CA VAL A 20 17.83 -27.75 -1.48
C VAL A 20 18.11 -26.32 -1.02
N LEU A 21 19.34 -26.01 -0.62
CA LEU A 21 19.71 -24.64 -0.21
C LEU A 21 19.61 -23.65 -1.37
N ALA A 22 20.06 -24.04 -2.57
CA ALA A 22 19.99 -23.20 -3.76
C ALA A 22 18.54 -22.86 -4.16
N ALA A 23 17.57 -23.74 -3.86
CA ALA A 23 16.15 -23.48 -4.08
C ALA A 23 15.49 -22.72 -2.91
N ALA A 24 15.89 -23.01 -1.67
CA ALA A 24 15.26 -22.44 -0.48
C ALA A 24 15.52 -20.93 -0.33
N ILE A 25 16.75 -20.48 -0.61
CA ILE A 25 17.13 -19.06 -0.52
C ILE A 25 16.29 -18.17 -1.45
N PRO A 26 16.20 -18.43 -2.77
CA PRO A 26 15.37 -17.61 -3.66
C PRO A 26 13.88 -17.76 -3.36
N ALA A 27 13.42 -18.94 -2.93
CA ALA A 27 12.02 -19.11 -2.52
C ALA A 27 11.67 -18.25 -1.30
N ALA A 28 12.54 -18.21 -0.29
CA ALA A 28 12.37 -17.35 0.88
C ALA A 28 12.44 -15.86 0.50
N GLY A 29 13.34 -15.48 -0.40
CA GLY A 29 13.42 -14.12 -0.93
C GLY A 29 12.16 -13.71 -1.69
N LEU A 30 11.63 -14.59 -2.55
CA LEU A 30 10.38 -14.35 -3.28
C LEU A 30 9.20 -14.26 -2.32
N TRP A 31 9.13 -15.14 -1.31
CA TRP A 31 8.11 -15.08 -0.26
C TRP A 31 8.16 -13.74 0.49
N TYR A 32 9.36 -13.27 0.84
CA TYR A 32 9.55 -12.00 1.51
C TYR A 32 9.06 -10.85 0.63
N VAL A 33 9.50 -10.77 -0.64
CA VAL A 33 9.05 -9.74 -1.57
C VAL A 33 7.53 -9.74 -1.69
N VAL A 34 6.90 -10.91 -1.92
CA VAL A 34 5.45 -11.01 -2.08
C VAL A 34 4.67 -10.57 -0.84
N ASN A 35 5.15 -10.89 0.37
CA ASN A 35 4.45 -10.54 1.61
C ASN A 35 4.75 -9.14 2.14
N ASP A 36 5.87 -8.54 1.75
CA ASP A 36 6.27 -7.19 2.17
C ASP A 36 5.93 -6.12 1.11
N LEU A 37 5.16 -6.50 0.07
CA LEU A 37 4.54 -5.52 -0.80
C LEU A 37 3.58 -4.67 0.05
N PRO A 38 3.77 -3.34 0.11
CA PRO A 38 2.84 -2.47 0.80
C PRO A 38 1.49 -2.61 0.11
N ASP A 39 0.53 -3.22 0.81
CA ASP A 39 -0.82 -3.33 0.30
C ASP A 39 -1.40 -1.92 0.23
N ALA A 40 -1.57 -1.44 -1.01
CA ALA A 40 -2.10 -0.12 -1.32
C ALA A 40 -3.51 0.08 -0.76
N LEU A 41 -4.18 -1.00 -0.34
CA LEU A 41 -5.52 -1.02 0.23
C LEU A 41 -5.51 -1.24 1.76
N THR A 42 -4.38 -1.63 2.37
CA THR A 42 -4.26 -1.57 3.83
C THR A 42 -4.22 -0.12 4.25
N ARG A 43 -5.30 0.35 4.89
CA ARG A 43 -5.31 1.65 5.56
C ARG A 43 -4.15 1.68 6.55
N GLY A 44 -3.17 2.55 6.29
CA GLY A 44 -2.16 2.89 7.28
C GLY A 44 -2.84 3.31 8.58
N ARG A 45 -2.31 2.91 9.73
CA ARG A 45 -2.86 3.27 11.05
C ARG A 45 -2.88 4.79 11.29
N ALA A 46 -2.17 5.56 10.46
CA ALA A 46 -2.24 7.01 10.45
C ALA A 46 -3.55 7.44 9.77
N GLN A 47 -4.58 7.68 10.59
CA GLN A 47 -5.78 8.36 10.14
C GLN A 47 -5.39 9.83 9.91
N PRO A 48 -5.46 10.36 8.67
CA PRO A 48 -5.07 11.75 8.43
C PRO A 48 -5.97 12.67 9.25
N ALA A 49 -5.36 13.58 10.00
CA ALA A 49 -6.02 14.80 10.45
C ALA A 49 -6.56 15.48 9.18
N GLY A 50 -7.82 15.90 9.18
CA GLY A 50 -8.54 16.20 7.94
C GLY A 50 -7.84 17.18 6.99
N VAL A 51 -8.23 17.09 5.72
CA VAL A 51 -7.65 17.87 4.62
C VAL A 51 -8.58 19.03 4.30
N LEU A 52 -8.03 20.24 4.31
CA LEU A 52 -8.68 21.43 3.77
C LEU A 52 -8.22 21.64 2.33
N LEU A 53 -9.16 21.56 1.40
CA LEU A 53 -8.96 21.91 -0.01
C LEU A 53 -9.46 23.32 -0.21
N ASP A 54 -8.56 24.30 -0.33
CA ASP A 54 -8.92 25.71 -0.49
C ASP A 54 -8.72 26.19 -1.93
N ASN A 55 -9.50 27.20 -2.32
CA ASN A 55 -9.50 27.80 -3.66
C ASN A 55 -9.67 26.77 -4.81
N VAL A 56 -10.62 25.85 -4.66
CA VAL A 56 -10.94 24.83 -5.66
C VAL A 56 -12.15 25.23 -6.50
N ARG A 57 -12.23 24.68 -7.72
CA ARG A 57 -13.43 24.70 -8.54
C ARG A 57 -14.29 23.48 -8.18
N LEU A 58 -15.44 23.72 -7.57
CA LEU A 58 -16.39 22.69 -7.17
C LEU A 58 -17.33 22.39 -8.34
N VAL A 59 -17.44 21.12 -8.73
CA VAL A 59 -18.35 20.66 -9.79
C VAL A 59 -19.46 19.86 -9.14
N SER A 60 -20.71 20.24 -9.37
CA SER A 60 -21.87 19.51 -8.84
C SER A 60 -22.34 18.45 -9.83
N MET A 61 -22.62 17.24 -9.34
CA MET A 61 -23.29 16.19 -10.11
C MET A 61 -24.81 16.14 -9.85
N VAL A 62 -25.33 17.08 -9.06
CA VAL A 62 -26.76 17.15 -8.73
C VAL A 62 -27.51 17.82 -9.89
N ARG A 63 -28.62 17.21 -10.33
CA ARG A 63 -29.49 17.79 -11.35
C ARG A 63 -30.04 19.14 -10.84
N ASP A 64 -30.05 20.15 -11.71
CA ASP A 64 -30.51 21.52 -11.43
C ASP A 64 -29.61 22.35 -10.49
N ALA A 65 -28.44 21.83 -10.11
CA ALA A 65 -27.40 22.63 -9.46
C ALA A 65 -26.53 23.36 -10.50
N PRO A 66 -25.80 24.42 -10.10
CA PRO A 66 -24.79 25.03 -10.96
C PRO A 66 -23.74 24.00 -11.41
N ASP A 67 -23.34 24.04 -12.68
CA ASP A 67 -22.36 23.10 -13.25
C ASP A 67 -21.01 23.18 -12.54
N ALA A 68 -20.58 24.40 -12.20
CA ALA A 68 -19.37 24.62 -11.42
C ALA A 68 -19.42 25.93 -10.62
N GLU A 69 -18.78 25.92 -9.47
CA GLU A 69 -18.55 27.07 -8.61
C GLU A 69 -17.05 27.26 -8.38
N ASP A 70 -16.53 28.42 -8.74
CA ASP A 70 -15.13 28.78 -8.50
C ASP A 70 -14.92 29.32 -7.07
N ALA A 71 -13.66 29.37 -6.63
CA ALA A 71 -13.24 29.92 -5.34
C ALA A 71 -14.00 29.32 -4.14
N ARG A 72 -14.12 27.99 -4.11
CA ARG A 72 -14.72 27.24 -3.01
C ARG A 72 -13.65 26.62 -2.10
N ALA A 73 -14.03 26.34 -0.87
CA ALA A 73 -13.24 25.56 0.08
C ALA A 73 -14.03 24.32 0.53
N VAL A 74 -13.35 23.18 0.68
CA VAL A 74 -13.94 21.91 1.11
C VAL A 74 -13.08 21.31 2.23
N LEU A 75 -13.69 21.11 3.41
CA LEU A 75 -13.05 20.42 4.52
C LEU A 75 -13.48 18.95 4.54
N VAL A 76 -12.49 18.05 4.49
CA VAL A 76 -12.68 16.61 4.55
C VAL A 76 -12.07 16.07 5.83
N MET A 77 -12.87 15.46 6.69
CA MET A 77 -12.42 14.82 7.92
C MET A 77 -12.62 13.31 7.80
N GLY A 78 -11.54 12.54 7.82
CA GLY A 78 -11.60 11.10 7.61
C GLY A 78 -12.14 10.75 6.23
N ASP A 79 -13.33 10.15 6.17
CA ASP A 79 -14.01 9.70 4.95
C ASP A 79 -15.20 10.59 4.54
N ARG A 80 -15.35 11.77 5.16
CA ARG A 80 -16.54 12.63 4.96
C ARG A 80 -16.16 14.07 4.66
N ILE A 81 -16.94 14.67 3.76
CA ILE A 81 -17.01 16.12 3.62
C ILE A 81 -17.81 16.64 4.81
N VAL A 82 -17.19 17.51 5.61
CA VAL A 82 -17.84 18.10 6.79
C VAL A 82 -18.33 19.52 6.54
N GLU A 83 -17.68 20.25 5.63
CA GLU A 83 -18.02 21.64 5.32
C GLU A 83 -17.64 22.01 3.90
N ILE A 84 -18.48 22.82 3.25
CA ILE A 84 -18.24 23.45 1.96
C ILE A 84 -18.58 24.94 2.10
N GLY A 85 -17.63 25.82 1.80
CA GLY A 85 -17.79 27.27 1.93
C GLY A 85 -17.07 28.03 0.82
N ALA A 86 -17.06 29.36 0.91
CA ALA A 86 -16.20 30.17 0.05
C ALA A 86 -14.72 30.02 0.47
N ALA A 87 -13.81 30.25 -0.48
CA ALA A 87 -12.38 30.22 -0.22
C ALA A 87 -12.00 31.16 0.94
N GLY A 88 -11.18 30.66 1.86
CA GLY A 88 -10.75 31.40 3.07
C GLY A 88 -11.79 31.52 4.19
N GLU A 89 -13.06 31.12 4.00
CA GLU A 89 -14.07 31.11 5.08
C GLU A 89 -14.02 29.84 5.93
N VAL A 90 -13.72 28.70 5.30
CA VAL A 90 -13.61 27.40 5.97
C VAL A 90 -12.29 27.31 6.73
N ARG A 91 -12.35 26.93 8.01
CA ARG A 91 -11.18 26.85 8.89
C ARG A 91 -10.84 25.40 9.21
N ALA A 92 -9.59 25.02 9.01
CA ALA A 92 -9.10 23.72 9.46
C ALA A 92 -9.09 23.66 11.01
N PRO A 93 -9.55 22.55 11.60
CA PRO A 93 -9.38 22.32 13.04
C PRO A 93 -7.87 22.28 13.37
N ARG A 94 -7.51 22.90 14.50
CA ARG A 94 -6.12 22.95 15.01
C ARG A 94 -5.76 21.71 15.82
#